data_AF-A0A922VNT9-F1
#
_entry.id   AF-A0A922VNT9-F1
#
_cell.length_a   1.000
_cell.length_b   1.000
_cell.length_c   1.000
_cell.angle_alpha   90.00
_cell.angle_beta   90.00
_cell.angle_gamma   90.00
#
_symmetry.space_group_name_H-M   'P 1'
#
loop_
_entity.id
_entity.type
_entity.pdbx_description
1 polymer ?
#
loop_
_entity_poly.entity_id
_entity_poly.type
_entity_poly.pdbx_seq_one_letter_code
_entity_poly.pdbx_strand_id
1 'polypeptide(L)'
;MDDWDDDLDLDRRDPAGDFVELWSAESPEALWKVLTLRDGLTGAHPFEALGLFRKHHDHREPGAVTTALLLCTASRWGRDTARLIAGLVDTAVLVDEDLDKLASTFLWSDRFRFEYPARWIGLESISIDLEGPEGPISIPLGRVDPESTVPAERHIAPPLRRWAAARVLRTDPRTLNKLGARAAELGPIDGGAIASGVLDAVDVLDASGARLAIGLGLGWPRGSVRLLALDVLAAIDPEAASRRAAADPDRKVRAWSPARLGRRSGPGPDSGGAAPHDALDVQAELFPD
;
A
#
# COMPACT_ATOMS: atom_id res chain seq x y z
N MET A 1 -41.42 -21.04 -25.06
CA MET A 1 -41.08 -21.55 -23.72
C MET A 1 -39.59 -21.81 -23.81
N ASP A 2 -38.85 -20.98 -23.09
CA ASP A 2 -37.41 -20.96 -22.83
C ASP A 2 -36.46 -20.77 -24.02
N ASP A 3 -36.19 -19.49 -24.30
CA ASP A 3 -35.02 -19.00 -25.05
C ASP A 3 -34.54 -17.68 -24.42
N TRP A 4 -34.27 -17.74 -23.10
CA TRP A 4 -33.80 -16.62 -22.28
C TRP A 4 -32.82 -17.16 -21.23
N ASP A 5 -31.59 -17.48 -21.65
CA ASP A 5 -30.48 -17.75 -20.72
C ASP A 5 -29.12 -17.41 -21.36
N ASP A 6 -29.09 -16.40 -22.23
CA ASP A 6 -27.86 -15.94 -22.90
C ASP A 6 -27.73 -14.41 -22.89
N ASP A 7 -28.24 -13.78 -21.83
CA ASP A 7 -28.08 -12.34 -21.59
C ASP A 7 -27.24 -12.08 -20.32
N LEU A 8 -26.10 -11.43 -20.56
CA LEU A 8 -25.22 -10.70 -19.63
C LEU A 8 -24.02 -11.44 -19.01
N ASP A 9 -23.17 -12.03 -19.86
CA ASP A 9 -21.74 -12.24 -19.54
C ASP A 9 -20.91 -10.96 -19.83
N LEU A 10 -21.49 -9.77 -19.61
CA LEU A 10 -20.89 -8.45 -19.92
C LEU A 10 -19.81 -7.98 -18.93
N ASP A 11 -19.49 -8.75 -17.90
CA ASP A 11 -18.54 -8.31 -16.85
C ASP A 11 -17.41 -9.30 -16.57
N ARG A 12 -17.23 -10.34 -17.39
CA ARG A 12 -16.03 -11.17 -17.29
C ARG A 12 -14.85 -10.45 -17.96
N ARG A 13 -14.34 -9.41 -17.29
CA ARG A 13 -13.11 -8.71 -17.68
C ARG A 13 -11.99 -9.71 -17.84
N ASP A 14 -11.32 -9.69 -18.98
CA ASP A 14 -10.18 -10.56 -19.30
C ASP A 14 -8.91 -9.97 -18.65
N PRO A 15 -8.38 -10.60 -17.57
CA PRO A 15 -7.18 -10.09 -16.89
C PRO A 15 -5.97 -10.02 -17.82
N ALA A 16 -5.93 -10.88 -18.85
CA ALA A 16 -4.87 -10.88 -19.85
C ALA A 16 -4.99 -9.68 -20.78
N GLY A 17 -6.19 -9.41 -21.32
CA GLY A 17 -6.49 -8.20 -22.08
C GLY A 17 -6.15 -6.91 -21.32
N ASP A 18 -6.51 -6.85 -20.04
CA ASP A 18 -6.20 -5.72 -19.16
C ASP A 18 -4.68 -5.51 -18.98
N PHE A 19 -3.91 -6.59 -18.86
CA PHE A 19 -2.45 -6.49 -18.79
C PHE A 19 -1.84 -6.08 -20.14
N VAL A 20 -2.34 -6.60 -21.26
CA VAL A 20 -1.87 -6.23 -22.59
C VAL A 20 -2.07 -4.74 -22.85
N GLU A 21 -3.17 -4.14 -22.42
CA GLU A 21 -3.39 -2.69 -22.54
C GLU A 21 -2.35 -1.89 -21.74
N LEU A 22 -2.12 -2.25 -20.47
CA LEU A 22 -1.09 -1.64 -19.63
C LEU A 22 0.30 -1.81 -20.26
N TRP A 23 0.62 -3.00 -20.74
CA TRP A 23 1.90 -3.32 -21.35
C TRP A 23 2.08 -2.65 -22.72
N SER A 24 1.00 -2.29 -23.39
CA SER A 24 1.04 -1.60 -24.70
C SER A 24 1.21 -0.09 -24.57
N ALA A 25 1.13 0.48 -23.36
CA ALA A 25 1.39 1.89 -23.13
C ALA A 25 2.79 2.28 -23.64
N GLU A 26 2.86 3.25 -24.55
CA GLU A 26 4.11 3.69 -25.19
C GLU A 26 4.89 4.69 -24.32
N SER A 27 4.23 5.32 -23.36
CA SER A 27 4.82 6.33 -22.47
C SER A 27 4.30 6.18 -21.03
N PRO A 28 5.01 6.76 -20.03
CA PRO A 28 4.50 6.83 -18.66
C PRO A 28 3.11 7.47 -18.58
N GLU A 29 2.86 8.56 -19.33
CA GLU A 29 1.55 9.23 -19.35
C GLU A 29 0.45 8.30 -19.89
N ALA A 30 0.72 7.55 -20.96
CA ALA A 30 -0.22 6.56 -21.49
C ALA A 30 -0.53 5.47 -20.44
N LEU A 31 0.49 5.00 -19.71
CA LEU A 31 0.31 4.06 -18.61
C LEU A 31 -0.54 4.66 -17.49
N TRP A 32 -0.28 5.91 -17.09
CA TRP A 32 -1.05 6.61 -16.05
C TRP A 32 -2.52 6.75 -16.43
N LYS A 33 -2.81 7.03 -17.70
CA LYS A 33 -4.17 7.10 -18.22
C LYS A 33 -4.90 5.76 -18.01
N VAL A 34 -4.29 4.64 -18.42
CA VAL A 34 -4.89 3.32 -18.24
C VAL A 34 -5.10 3.00 -16.75
N LEU A 35 -4.09 3.23 -15.91
CA LEU A 35 -4.15 3.00 -14.45
C LEU A 35 -5.19 3.87 -13.71
N THR A 36 -5.56 5.01 -14.30
CA THR A 36 -6.46 5.98 -13.67
C THR A 36 -7.91 5.77 -14.11
N LEU A 37 -8.15 5.51 -15.40
CA LEU A 37 -9.50 5.44 -15.95
C LEU A 37 -10.14 4.05 -15.85
N ARG A 38 -9.34 3.00 -15.70
CA ARG A 38 -9.83 1.62 -15.57
C ARG A 38 -9.73 1.19 -14.11
N ASP A 39 -10.76 1.49 -13.33
CA ASP A 39 -10.88 0.96 -11.96
C ASP A 39 -11.43 -0.48 -11.98
N GLY A 40 -11.07 -1.28 -10.98
CA GLY A 40 -11.55 -2.66 -10.82
C GLY A 40 -10.87 -3.70 -11.72
N LEU A 41 -9.64 -3.46 -12.16
CA LEU A 41 -8.81 -4.50 -12.78
C LEU A 41 -8.52 -5.57 -11.72
N THR A 42 -8.72 -6.86 -12.05
CA THR A 42 -8.50 -7.96 -11.09
C THR A 42 -7.45 -8.94 -11.59
N GLY A 43 -6.79 -9.65 -10.66
CA GLY A 43 -6.07 -10.88 -11.00
C GLY A 43 -4.61 -10.76 -11.45
N ALA A 44 -3.83 -9.82 -10.91
CA ALA A 44 -2.44 -9.65 -11.34
C ALA A 44 -1.39 -9.89 -10.27
N HIS A 45 -0.32 -10.56 -10.68
CA HIS A 45 0.84 -10.78 -9.83
C HIS A 45 1.61 -9.46 -9.64
N PRO A 46 2.19 -9.16 -8.46
CA PRO A 46 3.02 -7.97 -8.26
C PRO A 46 4.20 -7.82 -9.25
N PHE A 47 4.65 -8.92 -9.86
CA PHE A 47 5.71 -8.89 -10.89
C PHE A 47 5.27 -8.14 -12.16
N GLU A 48 3.98 -8.11 -12.47
CA GLU A 48 3.44 -7.32 -13.60
C GLU A 48 3.65 -5.82 -13.36
N ALA A 49 3.33 -5.32 -12.17
CA ALA A 49 3.54 -3.92 -11.81
C ALA A 49 5.02 -3.55 -11.83
N LEU A 50 5.89 -4.42 -11.33
CA LEU A 50 7.34 -4.21 -11.39
C LEU A 50 7.86 -4.22 -12.82
N GLY A 51 7.34 -5.10 -13.68
CA GLY A 51 7.66 -5.14 -15.10
C GLY A 51 7.25 -3.84 -15.82
N LEU A 52 6.03 -3.35 -15.58
CA LEU A 52 5.56 -2.07 -16.11
C LEU A 52 6.43 -0.91 -15.62
N PHE A 53 6.76 -0.88 -14.34
CA PHE A 53 7.62 0.16 -13.77
C PHE A 53 9.00 0.19 -14.45
N ARG A 54 9.66 -0.97 -14.56
CA ARG A 54 10.97 -1.10 -15.20
C ARG A 54 10.95 -0.72 -16.67
N LYS A 55 9.95 -1.21 -17.41
CA LYS A 55 9.75 -0.89 -18.84
C LYS A 55 9.78 0.63 -19.10
N HIS A 56 9.22 1.42 -18.18
CA HIS A 56 9.08 2.86 -18.35
C HIS A 56 10.16 3.70 -17.66
N HIS A 57 10.94 3.13 -16.73
CA HIS A 57 11.84 3.91 -15.86
C HIS A 57 13.24 3.30 -15.65
N ASP A 58 13.58 2.17 -16.28
CA ASP A 58 14.91 1.54 -16.14
C ASP A 58 16.07 2.48 -16.54
N HIS A 59 15.81 3.51 -17.36
CA HIS A 59 16.78 4.53 -17.75
C HIS A 59 16.57 5.87 -17.03
N ARG A 60 15.87 5.85 -15.88
CA ARG A 60 15.57 7.02 -15.04
C ARG A 60 14.76 8.09 -15.75
N GLU A 61 13.84 7.66 -16.61
CA GLU A 61 12.87 8.53 -17.25
C GLU A 61 12.04 9.29 -16.20
N PRO A 62 11.67 10.55 -16.45
CA PRO A 62 10.84 11.34 -15.54
C PRO A 62 9.52 10.65 -15.19
N GLY A 63 9.01 10.94 -13.99
CA GLY A 63 7.70 10.46 -13.55
C GLY A 63 7.71 9.11 -12.83
N ALA A 64 8.88 8.55 -12.50
CA ALA A 64 8.99 7.30 -11.74
C ALA A 64 8.21 7.35 -10.40
N VAL A 65 8.30 8.45 -9.64
CA VAL A 65 7.52 8.64 -8.41
C VAL A 65 6.02 8.55 -8.67
N THR A 66 5.53 9.22 -9.72
CA THR A 66 4.11 9.21 -10.11
C THR A 66 3.66 7.79 -10.47
N THR A 67 4.44 7.08 -11.28
CA THR A 67 4.16 5.69 -11.65
C THR A 67 4.12 4.80 -10.41
N ALA A 68 5.10 4.90 -9.51
CA ALA A 68 5.14 4.14 -8.27
C ALA A 68 3.90 4.41 -7.38
N LEU A 69 3.49 5.67 -7.22
CA LEU A 69 2.28 6.04 -6.48
C LEU A 69 1.02 5.40 -7.09
N LEU A 70 0.88 5.48 -8.42
CA LEU A 70 -0.27 4.93 -9.14
C LEU A 70 -0.33 3.40 -9.04
N LEU A 71 0.81 2.72 -9.17
CA LEU A 71 0.91 1.27 -9.03
C LEU A 71 0.59 0.82 -7.59
N CYS A 72 1.22 1.43 -6.58
CA CYS A 72 1.01 1.08 -5.19
C CYS A 72 -0.43 1.30 -4.70
N THR A 73 -1.14 2.24 -5.29
CA THR A 73 -2.53 2.60 -4.91
C THR A 73 -3.58 2.04 -5.87
N ALA A 74 -3.19 1.24 -6.87
CA ALA A 74 -4.15 0.56 -7.72
C ALA A 74 -4.80 -0.62 -7.00
N SER A 75 -6.14 -0.69 -7.06
CA SER A 75 -6.95 -1.75 -6.48
C SER A 75 -6.51 -3.15 -6.96
N ARG A 76 -6.07 -3.25 -8.21
CA ARG A 76 -5.52 -4.45 -8.87
C ARG A 76 -4.47 -5.20 -8.03
N TRP A 77 -3.57 -4.47 -7.38
CA TRP A 77 -2.49 -5.04 -6.58
C TRP A 77 -2.68 -4.84 -5.07
N GLY A 78 -3.90 -4.49 -4.63
CA GLY A 78 -4.18 -4.14 -3.23
C GLY A 78 -3.79 -5.21 -2.21
N ARG A 79 -3.90 -6.50 -2.58
CA ARG A 79 -3.50 -7.63 -1.72
C ARG A 79 -1.98 -7.82 -1.65
N ASP A 80 -1.25 -7.40 -2.67
CA ASP A 80 0.20 -7.56 -2.79
C ASP A 80 0.96 -6.24 -2.61
N THR A 81 0.30 -5.17 -2.16
CA THR A 81 0.90 -3.83 -2.04
C THR A 81 2.19 -3.84 -1.21
N ALA A 82 2.28 -4.68 -0.18
CA ALA A 82 3.49 -4.82 0.63
C ALA A 82 4.68 -5.37 -0.17
N ARG A 83 4.44 -6.40 -0.99
CA ARG A 83 5.44 -6.99 -1.89
C ARG A 83 5.79 -6.02 -3.01
N LEU A 84 4.80 -5.28 -3.50
CA LEU A 84 5.00 -4.29 -4.54
C LEU A 84 5.92 -3.15 -4.08
N ILE A 85 5.67 -2.53 -2.92
CA ILE A 85 6.55 -1.45 -2.43
C ILE A 85 7.96 -1.95 -2.13
N ALA A 86 8.10 -3.16 -1.59
CA ALA A 86 9.42 -3.79 -1.41
C ALA A 86 10.13 -4.00 -2.75
N GLY A 87 9.45 -4.58 -3.74
CA GLY A 87 10.01 -4.80 -5.07
C GLY A 87 10.37 -3.51 -5.80
N LEU A 88 9.62 -2.42 -5.61
CA LEU A 88 9.93 -1.11 -6.15
C LEU A 88 11.23 -0.55 -5.55
N VAL A 89 11.41 -0.66 -4.23
CA VAL A 89 12.66 -0.29 -3.55
C VAL A 89 13.83 -1.10 -4.11
N ASP A 90 13.64 -2.42 -4.29
CA ASP A 90 14.67 -3.32 -4.79
C ASP A 90 15.05 -3.10 -6.26
N THR A 91 14.24 -2.36 -7.05
CA THR A 91 14.61 -2.01 -8.43
C THR A 91 15.80 -1.05 -8.51
N ALA A 92 16.10 -0.31 -7.43
CA ALA A 92 17.11 0.75 -7.41
C ALA A 92 16.96 1.86 -8.49
N VAL A 93 15.79 1.92 -9.14
CA VAL A 93 15.42 2.99 -10.09
C VAL A 93 15.06 4.27 -9.33
N LEU A 94 14.38 4.13 -8.19
CA LEU A 94 14.04 5.24 -7.30
C LEU A 94 15.23 5.57 -6.41
N VAL A 95 15.68 6.82 -6.45
CA VAL A 95 16.70 7.33 -5.51
C VAL A 95 16.08 7.60 -4.14
N ASP A 96 16.91 7.85 -3.13
CA ASP A 96 16.42 8.07 -1.76
C ASP A 96 15.46 9.24 -1.65
N GLU A 97 15.69 10.32 -2.39
CA GLU A 97 14.79 11.47 -2.41
C GLU A 97 13.41 11.11 -2.98
N ASP A 98 13.35 10.17 -3.92
CA ASP A 98 12.09 9.71 -4.51
C ASP A 98 11.34 8.78 -3.56
N LEU A 99 12.06 7.89 -2.88
CA LEU A 99 11.50 7.04 -1.83
C LEU A 99 11.01 7.86 -0.63
N ASP A 100 11.70 8.95 -0.29
CA ASP A 100 11.25 9.90 0.75
C ASP A 100 9.98 10.63 0.35
N LYS A 101 9.83 11.02 -0.93
CA LYS A 101 8.57 11.57 -1.45
C LYS A 101 7.44 10.55 -1.34
N LEU A 102 7.67 9.29 -1.74
CA LEU A 102 6.67 8.23 -1.61
C LEU A 102 6.25 8.04 -0.15
N ALA A 103 7.20 7.94 0.77
CA ALA A 103 6.91 7.77 2.18
C ALA A 103 6.14 8.97 2.74
N SER A 104 6.53 10.20 2.38
CA SER A 104 5.80 11.40 2.75
C SER A 104 4.35 11.37 2.28
N THR A 105 4.09 11.01 1.02
CA THR A 105 2.73 10.89 0.46
C THR A 105 1.92 9.82 1.17
N PHE A 106 2.47 8.61 1.36
CA PHE A 106 1.74 7.52 2.00
C PHE A 106 1.45 7.77 3.48
N LEU A 107 2.28 8.55 4.17
CA LEU A 107 2.16 8.79 5.60
C LEU A 107 1.25 9.97 5.93
N TRP A 108 1.46 11.10 5.27
CA TRP A 108 0.84 12.37 5.65
C TRP A 108 -0.46 12.66 4.92
N SER A 109 -0.73 12.00 3.80
CA SER A 109 -2.02 12.11 3.12
C SER A 109 -3.04 11.09 3.65
N ASP A 110 -4.30 11.49 3.67
CA ASP A 110 -5.42 10.58 3.96
C ASP A 110 -5.69 9.67 2.75
N ARG A 111 -5.66 10.26 1.55
CA ARG A 111 -5.76 9.60 0.25
C ARG A 111 -4.70 10.13 -0.70
N PHE A 112 -4.28 9.32 -1.67
CA PHE A 112 -3.44 9.80 -2.76
C PHE A 112 -4.33 10.43 -3.84
N ARG A 113 -4.14 11.73 -4.08
CA ARG A 113 -4.84 12.47 -5.13
C ARG A 113 -3.95 12.56 -6.36
N PHE A 114 -4.39 11.96 -7.46
CA PHE A 114 -3.74 12.09 -8.75
C PHE A 114 -4.57 13.02 -9.65
N GLU A 115 -3.93 14.02 -10.24
CA GLU A 115 -4.59 14.98 -11.13
C GLU A 115 -4.21 14.69 -12.58
N TYR A 116 -5.22 14.59 -13.43
CA TYR A 116 -5.05 14.28 -14.85
C TYR A 116 -5.92 15.20 -15.71
N PRO A 117 -5.54 15.47 -16.98
CA PRO A 117 -6.27 16.42 -17.80
C PRO A 117 -7.63 15.86 -18.25
N ALA A 118 -8.65 16.71 -18.31
CA ALA A 118 -10.03 16.36 -18.69
C ALA A 118 -10.11 15.69 -20.07
N ARG A 119 -9.18 16.02 -20.99
CA ARG A 119 -9.05 15.35 -22.29
C ARG A 119 -8.92 13.83 -22.20
N TRP A 120 -8.41 13.28 -21.08
CA TRP A 120 -8.26 11.84 -20.93
C TRP A 120 -9.60 11.11 -20.89
N ILE A 121 -10.65 11.74 -20.36
CA ILE A 121 -12.01 11.17 -20.22
C ILE A 121 -12.97 11.63 -21.32
N GLY A 122 -12.47 12.30 -22.36
CA GLY A 122 -13.30 12.77 -23.47
C GLY A 122 -14.37 13.79 -23.05
N LEU A 123 -14.22 14.44 -21.89
CA LEU A 123 -15.10 15.52 -21.46
C LEU A 123 -14.82 16.77 -22.30
N GLU A 124 -15.41 16.82 -23.49
CA GLU A 124 -15.45 18.05 -24.30
C GLU A 124 -16.61 18.96 -23.84
N SER A 125 -17.64 18.38 -23.22
CA SER A 125 -18.79 19.07 -22.65
C SER A 125 -19.35 18.31 -21.43
N ILE A 126 -19.95 19.04 -20.51
CA ILE A 126 -20.77 18.45 -19.43
C ILE A 126 -22.23 18.66 -19.84
N SER A 127 -23.03 17.58 -19.82
CA SER A 127 -24.48 17.65 -19.93
C SER A 127 -25.15 17.03 -18.71
N ILE A 128 -26.33 17.56 -18.35
CA ILE A 128 -27.24 16.86 -17.45
C ILE A 128 -28.28 16.19 -18.33
N ASP A 129 -28.35 14.86 -18.24
CA ASP A 129 -29.44 14.11 -18.85
C ASP A 129 -30.61 14.09 -17.88
N LEU A 130 -31.73 14.68 -18.30
CA LEU A 130 -32.98 14.72 -17.56
C LEU A 130 -34.01 13.88 -18.31
N GLU A 131 -34.78 13.07 -17.59
CA GLU A 131 -35.99 12.46 -18.16
C GLU A 131 -37.07 13.53 -18.31
N GLY A 132 -37.35 13.90 -19.56
CA GLY A 132 -38.43 14.79 -19.92
C GLY A 132 -39.69 14.02 -20.35
N PRO A 133 -40.84 14.71 -20.43
CA PRO A 133 -42.12 14.12 -20.83
C PRO A 133 -42.13 13.58 -22.28
N GLU A 134 -41.16 13.98 -23.12
CA GLU A 134 -41.01 13.53 -24.51
C GLU A 134 -39.77 12.62 -24.72
N GLY A 135 -39.09 12.23 -23.63
CA GLY A 135 -37.87 11.41 -23.68
C GLY A 135 -36.68 12.07 -22.98
N PRO A 136 -35.48 11.47 -23.05
CA PRO A 136 -34.27 12.00 -22.45
C PRO A 136 -33.86 13.33 -23.11
N ILE A 137 -33.67 14.36 -22.28
CA ILE A 137 -33.21 15.70 -22.69
C ILE A 137 -31.82 15.92 -22.08
N SER A 138 -30.80 16.08 -22.91
CA SER A 138 -29.45 16.49 -22.47
C SER A 138 -29.33 18.02 -22.47
N ILE A 139 -29.15 18.63 -21.30
CA ILE A 139 -28.90 20.07 -21.17
C ILE A 139 -27.39 20.31 -21.08
N PRO A 140 -26.77 21.01 -22.05
CA PRO A 140 -25.35 21.34 -21.98
C PRO A 140 -25.08 22.40 -20.88
N LEU A 141 -24.20 22.06 -19.93
CA LEU A 141 -23.76 22.95 -18.85
C LEU A 141 -22.56 23.84 -19.22
N GLY A 142 -21.85 23.50 -20.30
CA GLY A 142 -20.71 24.27 -20.79
C GLY A 142 -19.63 23.42 -21.44
N ARG A 143 -18.66 24.09 -22.06
CA ARG A 143 -17.44 23.48 -22.60
C ARG A 143 -16.39 23.38 -21.50
N VAL A 144 -15.79 22.22 -21.32
CA VAL A 144 -14.69 22.03 -20.38
C VAL A 144 -13.38 22.31 -21.12
N ASP A 145 -12.48 23.06 -20.50
CA ASP A 145 -11.12 23.19 -21.01
C ASP A 145 -10.46 21.80 -20.97
N PRO A 146 -10.03 21.22 -22.10
CA PRO A 146 -9.39 19.90 -22.12
C PRO A 146 -8.13 19.80 -21.25
N GLU A 147 -7.49 20.93 -20.95
CA GLU A 147 -6.31 21.02 -20.08
C GLU A 147 -6.66 21.20 -18.60
N SER A 148 -7.93 21.41 -18.27
CA SER A 148 -8.37 21.44 -16.87
C SER A 148 -8.14 20.08 -16.20
N THR A 149 -7.73 20.10 -14.94
CA THR A 149 -7.37 18.90 -14.20
C THR A 149 -8.58 18.30 -13.49
N VAL A 150 -8.74 16.98 -13.61
CA VAL A 150 -9.72 16.17 -12.91
C VAL A 150 -8.99 15.33 -11.86
N PRO A 151 -9.47 15.30 -10.61
CA PRO A 151 -8.85 14.49 -9.58
C PRO A 151 -9.34 13.03 -9.63
N ALA A 152 -8.41 12.09 -9.40
CA ALA A 152 -8.68 10.72 -9.02
C ALA A 152 -8.17 10.48 -7.59
N GLU A 153 -9.07 10.08 -6.69
CA GLU A 153 -8.73 9.78 -5.29
C GLU A 153 -8.49 8.29 -5.08
N ARG A 154 -7.29 7.94 -4.63
CA ARG A 154 -6.85 6.56 -4.45
C ARG A 154 -6.58 6.28 -2.98
N HIS A 155 -7.03 5.11 -2.53
CA HIS A 155 -6.84 4.67 -1.15
C HIS A 155 -5.37 4.31 -0.90
N ILE A 156 -4.83 4.71 0.25
CA ILE A 156 -3.49 4.32 0.69
C ILE A 156 -3.64 3.13 1.64
N ALA A 157 -3.27 1.94 1.16
CA ALA A 157 -3.42 0.72 1.94
C ALA A 157 -2.49 0.70 3.18
N PRO A 158 -2.90 0.05 4.29
CA PRO A 158 -2.11 -0.02 5.52
C PRO A 158 -0.65 -0.48 5.32
N PRO A 159 -0.32 -1.46 4.46
CA PRO A 159 1.09 -1.83 4.22
C PRO A 159 1.98 -0.68 3.72
N LEU A 160 1.44 0.26 2.93
CA LEU A 160 2.17 1.44 2.50
C LEU A 160 2.46 2.38 3.67
N ARG A 161 1.48 2.56 4.57
CA ARG A 161 1.65 3.36 5.79
C ARG A 161 2.71 2.77 6.72
N ARG A 162 2.72 1.44 6.87
CA ARG A 162 3.74 0.72 7.63
C ARG A 162 5.14 0.96 7.06
N TRP A 163 5.31 0.73 5.76
CA TRP A 163 6.59 0.98 5.08
C TRP A 163 7.03 2.44 5.21
N ALA A 164 6.12 3.38 4.97
CA ALA A 164 6.38 4.81 5.02
C ALA A 164 6.80 5.29 6.41
N ALA A 165 6.11 4.83 7.47
CA ALA A 165 6.47 5.16 8.85
C ALA A 165 7.87 4.64 9.21
N ALA A 166 8.20 3.41 8.82
CA ALA A 166 9.53 2.85 9.03
C ALA A 166 10.61 3.66 8.31
N ARG A 167 10.38 4.01 7.03
CA ARG A 167 11.32 4.82 6.25
C ARG A 167 11.54 6.20 6.86
N VAL A 168 10.46 6.94 7.12
CA VAL A 168 10.53 8.29 7.70
C VAL A 168 11.26 8.28 9.04
N LEU A 169 11.07 7.25 9.86
CA LEU A 169 11.78 7.13 11.13
C LEU A 169 13.28 6.85 10.96
N ARG A 170 13.66 5.99 9.99
CA ARG A 170 15.08 5.74 9.67
C ARG A 170 15.77 6.99 9.11
N THR A 171 15.06 7.79 8.32
CA THR A 171 15.58 9.05 7.77
C THR A 171 15.72 10.12 8.85
N ASP A 172 14.74 10.26 9.75
CA ASP A 172 14.79 11.20 10.88
C ASP A 172 14.15 10.60 12.15
N PRO A 173 14.97 10.07 13.08
CA PRO A 173 14.51 9.52 14.35
C PRO A 173 13.69 10.51 15.21
N ARG A 174 13.85 11.82 14.99
CA ARG A 174 13.12 12.87 15.74
C ARG A 174 11.63 12.91 15.37
N THR A 175 11.22 12.23 14.30
CA THR A 175 9.82 12.17 13.85
C THR A 175 8.94 11.24 14.69
N LEU A 176 9.50 10.46 15.63
CA LEU A 176 8.75 9.48 16.45
C LEU A 176 7.46 10.04 17.04
N ASN A 177 7.49 11.21 17.65
CA ASN A 177 6.31 11.83 18.25
C ASN A 177 5.26 12.23 17.20
N LYS A 178 5.70 12.70 16.01
CA LYS A 178 4.80 13.04 14.91
C LYS A 178 4.13 11.78 14.34
N LEU A 179 4.87 10.68 14.25
CA LEU A 179 4.32 9.38 13.84
C LEU A 179 3.28 8.86 14.83
N GLY A 180 3.55 9.00 16.14
CA GLY A 180 2.59 8.65 17.18
C GLY A 180 1.30 9.48 17.10
N ALA A 181 1.41 10.80 16.91
CA ALA A 181 0.25 11.68 16.71
C ALA A 181 -0.54 11.28 15.46
N ARG A 182 0.14 11.06 14.33
CA ARG A 182 -0.49 10.65 13.08
C ARG A 182 -1.18 9.30 13.16
N ALA A 183 -0.58 8.34 13.87
CA ALA A 183 -1.20 7.06 14.12
C ALA A 183 -2.54 7.22 14.86
N ALA A 184 -2.60 8.09 15.87
CA ALA A 184 -3.82 8.33 16.63
C ALA A 184 -4.96 8.95 15.79
N GLU A 185 -4.62 9.78 14.80
CA GLU A 185 -5.60 10.44 13.89
C GLU A 185 -6.28 9.45 12.93
N LEU A 186 -5.53 8.48 12.39
CA LEU A 186 -5.99 7.59 11.31
C LEU A 186 -6.79 6.36 11.80
N GLY A 187 -7.00 6.25 13.10
CA GLY A 187 -7.77 5.17 13.70
C GLY A 187 -7.03 3.81 13.76
N PRO A 188 -7.72 2.73 14.18
CA PRO A 188 -7.06 1.51 14.64
C PRO A 188 -6.28 0.73 13.57
N ILE A 189 -6.75 0.76 12.32
CA ILE A 189 -6.18 -0.03 11.20
C ILE A 189 -4.96 0.70 10.64
N ASP A 190 -5.15 1.89 10.08
CA ASP A 190 -4.08 2.68 9.47
C ASP A 190 -3.07 3.17 10.51
N GLY A 191 -3.54 3.64 11.67
CA GLY A 191 -2.66 3.98 12.79
C GLY A 191 -1.88 2.79 13.32
N GLY A 192 -2.49 1.59 13.31
CA GLY A 192 -1.81 0.35 13.67
C GLY A 192 -0.70 -0.03 12.71
N ALA A 193 -0.87 0.27 11.42
CA ALA A 193 0.19 0.09 10.44
C ALA A 193 1.35 1.07 10.66
N ILE A 194 1.08 2.35 10.95
CA ILE A 194 2.13 3.32 11.33
C ILE A 194 2.88 2.85 12.58
N ALA A 195 2.15 2.45 13.64
CA ALA A 195 2.76 1.93 14.87
C ALA A 195 3.63 0.69 14.60
N SER A 196 3.19 -0.19 13.69
CA SER A 196 4.00 -1.34 13.27
C SER A 196 5.27 -0.90 12.52
N GLY A 197 5.18 0.11 11.66
CA GLY A 197 6.33 0.65 10.94
C GLY A 197 7.35 1.31 11.86
N VAL A 198 6.88 1.99 12.91
CA VAL A 198 7.75 2.51 13.97
C VAL A 198 8.51 1.39 14.67
N LEU A 199 7.86 0.26 14.97
CA LEU A 199 8.49 -0.91 15.58
C LEU A 199 9.49 -1.59 14.63
N ASP A 200 9.22 -1.62 13.32
CA ASP A 200 10.13 -2.17 12.30
C ASP A 200 11.44 -1.37 12.17
N ALA A 201 11.48 -0.13 12.68
CA ALA A 201 12.62 0.77 12.65
C ALA A 201 13.07 1.19 14.06
N VAL A 202 12.76 0.38 15.07
CA VAL A 202 13.10 0.68 16.48
C VAL A 202 14.62 0.72 16.72
N ASP A 203 15.40 0.03 15.89
CA ASP A 203 16.86 -0.08 15.98
C ASP A 203 17.59 1.24 15.70
N VAL A 204 16.95 2.19 15.02
CA VAL A 204 17.52 3.54 14.79
C VAL A 204 17.29 4.50 15.96
N LEU A 205 16.53 4.09 16.99
CA LEU A 205 16.20 4.91 18.14
C LEU A 205 17.21 4.73 19.26
N ASP A 206 17.41 5.78 20.06
CA ASP A 206 18.08 5.64 21.35
C ASP A 206 17.23 4.84 22.35
N ALA A 207 17.79 4.49 23.50
CA ALA A 207 17.09 3.69 24.51
C ALA A 207 15.79 4.35 25.03
N SER A 208 15.69 5.68 24.99
CA SER A 208 14.48 6.41 25.40
C SER A 208 13.41 6.31 24.31
N GLY A 209 13.79 6.58 23.06
CA GLY A 209 12.94 6.47 21.89
C GLY A 209 12.43 5.04 21.70
N ALA A 210 13.29 4.03 21.85
CA ALA A 210 12.90 2.62 21.75
C ALA A 210 11.84 2.27 22.81
N ARG A 211 11.98 2.74 24.05
CA ARG A 211 10.96 2.55 25.09
C ARG A 211 9.65 3.23 24.74
N LEU A 212 9.68 4.44 24.18
CA LEU A 212 8.48 5.14 23.72
C LEU A 212 7.79 4.39 22.57
N ALA A 213 8.55 3.91 21.59
CA ALA A 213 8.04 3.12 20.46
C ALA A 213 7.39 1.80 20.93
N ILE A 214 8.06 1.06 21.83
CA ILE A 214 7.51 -0.16 22.44
C ILE A 214 6.24 0.17 23.23
N GLY A 215 6.24 1.25 24.02
CA GLY A 215 5.07 1.71 24.77
C GLY A 215 3.88 2.03 23.87
N LEU A 216 4.12 2.74 22.76
CA LEU A 216 3.12 3.02 21.73
C LEU A 216 2.52 1.71 21.17
N GLY A 217 3.37 0.76 20.80
CA GLY A 217 2.95 -0.54 20.26
C GLY A 217 2.16 -1.39 21.26
N LEU A 218 2.62 -1.48 22.50
CA LEU A 218 1.94 -2.22 23.59
C LEU A 218 0.63 -1.59 24.06
N GLY A 219 0.45 -0.29 23.82
CA GLY A 219 -0.77 0.45 24.10
C GLY A 219 -1.79 0.39 22.96
N TRP A 220 -1.42 -0.12 21.78
CA TRP A 220 -2.29 -0.07 20.61
C TRP A 220 -3.51 -1.02 20.74
N PRO A 221 -4.72 -0.62 20.30
CA PRO A 221 -5.91 -1.46 20.41
C PRO A 221 -5.84 -2.79 19.65
N ARG A 222 -5.10 -2.85 18.55
CA ARG A 222 -5.00 -4.04 17.70
C ARG A 222 -3.97 -5.03 18.24
N GLY A 223 -4.40 -6.27 18.51
CA GLY A 223 -3.55 -7.32 19.07
C GLY A 223 -2.30 -7.65 18.24
N SER A 224 -2.39 -7.56 16.90
CA SER A 224 -1.24 -7.80 16.01
C SER A 224 -0.09 -6.80 16.24
N VAL A 225 -0.41 -5.55 16.56
CA VAL A 225 0.61 -4.51 16.88
C VAL A 225 1.24 -4.80 18.24
N ARG A 226 0.43 -5.21 19.22
CA ARG A 226 0.94 -5.60 20.55
C ARG A 226 1.84 -6.82 20.48
N LEU A 227 1.53 -7.81 19.63
CA LEU A 227 2.41 -8.96 19.38
C LEU A 227 3.77 -8.53 18.82
N LEU A 228 3.79 -7.63 17.83
CA LEU A 228 5.04 -7.09 17.30
C LEU A 228 5.83 -6.32 18.37
N ALA A 229 5.15 -5.52 19.20
CA ALA A 229 5.81 -4.80 20.29
C ALA A 229 6.37 -5.74 21.36
N LEU A 230 5.72 -6.89 21.61
CA LEU A 230 6.24 -7.94 22.49
C LEU A 230 7.48 -8.61 21.90
N ASP A 231 7.51 -8.87 20.58
CA ASP A 231 8.71 -9.40 19.90
C ASP A 231 9.90 -8.44 20.08
N VAL A 232 9.67 -7.13 19.90
CA VAL A 232 10.70 -6.09 20.10
C VAL A 232 11.12 -6.00 21.58
N LEU A 233 10.16 -5.98 22.51
CA LEU A 233 10.48 -5.94 23.95
C LEU A 233 11.27 -7.17 24.38
N ALA A 234 10.93 -8.35 23.87
CA ALA A 234 11.59 -9.60 24.23
C ALA A 234 13.04 -9.68 23.76
N ALA A 235 13.41 -8.96 22.70
CA ALA A 235 14.81 -8.84 22.29
C ALA A 235 15.65 -8.05 23.33
N ILE A 236 15.02 -7.27 24.20
CA ILE A 236 15.67 -6.45 25.23
C ILE A 236 15.51 -7.08 26.63
N ASP A 237 14.26 -7.44 26.98
CA ASP A 237 13.85 -8.02 28.26
C ASP A 237 12.76 -9.09 28.03
N PRO A 238 13.15 -10.36 27.84
CA PRO A 238 12.23 -11.48 27.62
C PRO A 238 11.23 -11.68 28.76
N GLU A 239 11.63 -11.40 30.00
CA GLU A 239 10.76 -11.57 31.17
C GLU A 239 9.69 -10.49 31.24
N ALA A 240 10.06 -9.23 30.99
CA ALA A 240 9.10 -8.13 30.91
C ALA A 240 8.08 -8.36 29.78
N ALA A 241 8.53 -8.83 28.62
CA ALA A 241 7.63 -9.21 27.53
C ALA A 241 6.66 -10.31 27.97
N SER A 242 7.14 -11.36 28.64
CA SER A 242 6.30 -12.46 29.13
C SER A 242 5.28 -11.99 30.16
N ARG A 243 5.67 -11.16 31.12
CA ARG A 243 4.75 -10.54 32.10
C ARG A 243 3.70 -9.67 31.40
N ARG A 244 4.11 -8.88 30.42
CA ARG A 244 3.21 -8.00 29.67
C ARG A 244 2.19 -8.79 28.85
N ALA A 245 2.64 -9.85 28.17
CA ALA A 245 1.77 -10.74 27.39
C ALA A 245 0.73 -11.42 28.28
N ALA A 246 1.12 -11.98 29.42
CA ALA A 246 0.22 -12.66 30.35
C ALA A 246 -0.91 -11.76 30.88
N ALA A 247 -0.64 -10.46 31.03
CA ALA A 247 -1.60 -9.46 31.48
C ALA A 247 -2.47 -8.84 30.36
N ASP A 248 -2.30 -9.25 29.10
CA ASP A 248 -3.05 -8.67 27.98
C ASP A 248 -4.53 -9.11 27.98
N PRO A 249 -5.48 -8.22 27.64
CA PRO A 249 -6.89 -8.59 27.51
C PRO A 249 -7.19 -9.57 26.36
N ASP A 250 -6.34 -9.61 25.32
CA ASP A 250 -6.51 -10.50 24.17
C ASP A 250 -5.91 -11.88 24.41
N ARG A 251 -6.71 -12.94 24.19
CA ARG A 251 -6.28 -14.34 24.36
C ARG A 251 -5.10 -14.71 23.45
N LYS A 252 -5.06 -14.21 22.21
CA LYS A 252 -3.96 -14.49 21.27
C LYS A 252 -2.66 -13.85 21.76
N VAL A 253 -2.74 -12.64 22.33
CA VAL A 253 -1.59 -11.95 22.93
C VAL A 253 -1.12 -12.65 24.20
N ARG A 254 -2.04 -13.12 25.05
CA ARG A 254 -1.68 -13.95 26.23
C ARG A 254 -0.97 -15.26 25.88
N ALA A 255 -1.28 -15.83 24.70
CA ALA A 255 -0.63 -17.04 24.19
C ALA A 255 0.71 -16.77 23.48
N TRP A 256 1.19 -15.53 23.48
CA TRP A 256 2.52 -15.19 22.98
C TRP A 256 3.60 -15.80 23.88
N SER A 257 4.73 -16.19 23.29
CA SER A 257 5.89 -16.68 24.04
C SER A 257 7.20 -16.32 23.33
N PRO A 258 8.30 -16.08 24.08
CA PRO A 258 9.60 -15.72 23.51
C PRO A 258 10.16 -16.78 22.55
N ALA A 259 9.80 -18.06 22.73
CA ALA A 259 10.22 -19.16 21.87
C ALA A 259 9.79 -19.00 20.40
N ARG A 260 8.81 -18.13 20.10
CA ARG A 260 8.44 -17.77 18.73
C ARG A 260 9.56 -17.06 17.97
N LEU A 261 10.43 -16.32 18.66
CA LEU A 261 11.55 -15.61 18.04
C LEU A 261 12.61 -16.59 17.51
N GLY A 262 12.85 -17.69 18.21
CA GLY A 262 13.79 -18.74 17.82
C GLY A 262 13.37 -19.50 16.55
N ARG A 263 12.06 -19.65 16.29
CA ARG A 263 11.57 -20.28 15.05
C ARG A 263 11.72 -19.42 13.81
N ARG A 264 11.82 -18.09 13.96
CA ARG A 264 12.10 -17.18 12.84
C ARG A 264 13.59 -17.14 12.47
N SER A 265 14.48 -17.66 13.31
CA SER A 265 15.94 -17.53 13.15
C SER A 265 16.69 -18.86 13.02
N GLY A 266 15.98 -19.98 12.76
CA GLY A 266 16.60 -21.30 12.62
C GLY A 266 17.29 -21.48 11.26
N PRO A 267 18.44 -22.17 11.18
CA PRO A 267 19.07 -22.53 9.91
C PRO A 267 18.18 -23.53 9.18
N GLY A 268 17.74 -23.17 7.98
CA GLY A 268 17.08 -24.11 7.06
C GLY A 268 18.02 -25.29 6.75
N PRO A 269 17.49 -26.52 6.60
CA PRO A 269 18.30 -27.68 6.28
C PRO A 269 18.93 -27.52 4.90
N ASP A 270 20.23 -27.81 4.81
CA ASP A 270 21.07 -27.79 3.61
C ASP A 270 20.31 -28.20 2.34
N SER A 271 20.15 -27.26 1.41
CA SER A 271 19.77 -27.50 0.03
C SER A 271 20.56 -26.52 -0.84
N GLY A 272 21.63 -27.00 -1.44
CA GLY A 272 22.44 -26.21 -2.37
C GLY A 272 21.64 -25.82 -3.62
N GLY A 273 21.73 -24.54 -4.00
CA GLY A 273 21.31 -24.05 -5.32
C GLY A 273 20.50 -22.75 -5.28
N ALA A 274 21.20 -21.63 -5.55
CA ALA A 274 20.74 -20.36 -6.15
C ALA A 274 19.44 -19.67 -5.68
N ALA A 275 19.64 -18.39 -5.29
CA ALA A 275 18.71 -17.26 -5.11
C ALA A 275 17.95 -17.14 -3.75
N PRO A 276 17.93 -15.94 -3.11
CA PRO A 276 17.29 -15.75 -1.81
C PRO A 276 15.81 -15.39 -1.99
N HIS A 277 14.95 -16.34 -1.66
CA HIS A 277 13.52 -16.21 -1.51
C HIS A 277 13.20 -16.79 -0.13
N ASP A 278 13.21 -15.97 0.95
CA ASP A 278 12.48 -16.26 2.19
C ASP A 278 12.80 -15.24 3.30
N ALA A 279 12.05 -14.13 3.30
CA ALA A 279 11.89 -13.29 4.49
C ALA A 279 10.52 -12.58 4.58
N LEU A 280 9.61 -12.79 3.62
CA LEU A 280 8.37 -12.01 3.52
C LEU A 280 7.08 -12.81 3.73
N ASP A 281 7.15 -14.10 4.06
CA ASP A 281 5.96 -14.95 4.15
C ASP A 281 5.16 -14.82 5.47
N VAL A 282 5.53 -13.88 6.35
CA VAL A 282 4.83 -13.65 7.63
C VAL A 282 3.87 -12.44 7.60
N GLN A 283 3.77 -11.73 6.47
CA GLN A 283 2.84 -10.60 6.35
C GLN A 283 1.41 -11.00 5.94
N ALA A 284 1.21 -12.18 5.33
CA ALA A 284 -0.11 -12.64 4.91
C ALA A 284 -0.99 -13.16 6.08
N GLU A 285 -0.39 -13.63 7.19
CA GLU A 285 -1.17 -14.17 8.32
C GLU A 285 -1.73 -13.11 9.29
N LEU A 286 -1.29 -11.85 9.19
CA LEU A 286 -1.67 -10.78 10.14
C LEU A 286 -2.83 -9.88 9.64
N PHE A 287 -3.31 -10.14 8.43
CA PHE A 287 -4.44 -9.45 7.81
C PHE A 287 -5.33 -10.44 7.03
N PRO A 288 -6.11 -11.31 7.69
CA PRO A 288 -7.30 -11.83 7.04
C PRO A 288 -8.31 -10.67 6.93
N ASP A 289 -9.01 -10.62 5.79
CA ASP A 289 -10.10 -9.69 5.48
C ASP A 289 -11.09 -9.52 6.66
#